data_AF-A0A449A8L9-F1
#
_entry.id   AF-A0A449A8L9-F1
#
_cell.length_a   1.000
_cell.length_b   1.000
_cell.length_c   1.000
_cell.angle_alpha   90.00
_cell.angle_beta   90.00
_cell.angle_gamma   90.00
#
_symmetry.space_group_name_H-M   'P 1'
#
loop_
_entity.id
_entity.type
_entity.pdbx_description
1 polymer ?
#
loop_
_entity_poly.entity_id
_entity_poly.type
_entity_poly.pdbx_seq_one_letter_code
_entity_poly.pdbx_strand_id
1 'polypeptide(L)'
;MNWFESLNKEFPNEIIQANEAHIDGMFALDITVKHRDMENLETLSRKINLWLETQDISRFDSILIHSPGTDLTIDLQNINEFINEDLEIKLKKNENKVDKYIAKLLEVHDEYLLIKWNQRGNIRKIKLQKDNIFSISKYIKF
;
A
#
# COMPACT_ATOMS: atom_id res chain seq x y z
N MET A 1 5.40 0.89 -25.91
CA MET A 1 3.99 1.28 -25.70
C MET A 1 3.82 1.60 -24.23
N ASN A 2 3.18 2.71 -23.87
CA ASN A 2 2.92 3.03 -22.46
C ASN A 2 1.61 2.36 -22.04
N TRP A 3 1.71 1.25 -21.32
CA TRP A 3 0.54 0.47 -20.88
C TRP A 3 -0.34 1.24 -19.92
N PHE A 4 0.26 2.04 -19.04
CA PHE A 4 -0.50 2.88 -18.12
C PHE A 4 -1.37 3.89 -18.86
N GLU A 5 -0.82 4.61 -19.84
CA GLU A 5 -1.59 5.57 -20.65
C GLU A 5 -2.70 4.89 -21.45
N SER A 6 -2.42 3.71 -22.01
CA SER A 6 -3.39 2.97 -22.83
C SER A 6 -4.55 2.44 -21.99
N LEU A 7 -4.25 1.84 -20.84
CA LEU A 7 -5.26 1.32 -19.91
C LEU A 7 -6.04 2.46 -19.24
N ASN A 8 -5.39 3.58 -18.89
CA ASN A 8 -6.08 4.72 -18.29
C ASN A 8 -6.96 5.48 -19.29
N LYS A 9 -6.73 5.32 -20.60
CA LYS A 9 -7.62 5.85 -21.64
C LYS A 9 -8.92 5.05 -21.74
N GLU A 10 -8.83 3.73 -21.64
CA GLU A 10 -9.99 2.83 -21.71
C GLU A 10 -10.74 2.73 -20.37
N PHE A 11 -10.00 2.75 -19.25
CA PHE A 11 -10.51 2.63 -17.88
C PHE A 11 -10.10 3.87 -17.05
N PRO A 12 -10.67 5.05 -17.35
CA PRO A 12 -10.26 6.30 -16.74
C PRO A 12 -10.49 6.30 -15.23
N ASN A 13 -9.46 6.70 -14.47
CA ASN A 13 -9.45 6.76 -13.01
C ASN A 13 -9.52 5.41 -12.28
N GLU A 14 -9.43 4.29 -13.01
CA GLU A 14 -9.47 2.93 -12.44
C GLU A 14 -8.08 2.32 -12.27
N ILE A 15 -7.11 2.79 -13.03
CA ILE A 15 -5.74 2.26 -13.07
C ILE A 15 -4.83 3.16 -12.24
N ILE A 16 -4.14 2.58 -11.25
CA ILE A 16 -3.12 3.25 -10.45
C ILE A 16 -1.76 3.15 -11.12
N GLN A 17 -1.43 1.97 -11.63
CA GLN A 17 -0.14 1.68 -12.23
C GLN A 17 -0.26 0.52 -13.24
N ALA A 18 0.53 0.56 -14.31
CA ALA A 18 0.69 -0.59 -15.20
C ALA A 18 2.12 -0.61 -15.74
N ASN A 19 2.88 -1.66 -15.41
CA ASN A 19 4.29 -1.79 -15.76
C ASN A 19 4.63 -3.21 -16.23
N GLU A 20 5.68 -3.32 -17.03
CA GLU A 20 6.24 -4.61 -17.43
C GLU A 20 7.24 -5.06 -16.36
N ALA A 21 7.10 -6.27 -15.83
CA ALA A 21 7.89 -6.77 -14.71
C ALA A 21 8.37 -8.21 -14.94
N HIS A 22 9.56 -8.56 -14.43
CA HIS A 22 10.01 -9.94 -14.37
C HIS A 22 9.73 -10.48 -12.96
N ILE A 23 8.81 -11.43 -12.84
CA ILE A 23 8.37 -12.00 -11.57
C ILE A 23 8.57 -13.52 -11.65
N ASP A 24 9.36 -14.07 -10.72
CA ASP A 24 9.68 -15.51 -10.66
C ASP A 24 10.16 -16.13 -11.98
N GLY A 25 10.89 -15.34 -12.79
CA GLY A 25 11.42 -15.76 -14.09
C GLY A 25 10.45 -15.65 -15.26
N MET A 26 9.23 -15.16 -15.04
CA MET A 26 8.23 -14.88 -16.07
C MET A 26 8.19 -13.39 -16.39
N PHE A 27 8.02 -13.02 -17.65
CA PHE A 27 7.79 -11.64 -18.06
C PHE A 27 6.30 -11.33 -18.02
N ALA A 28 5.89 -10.52 -17.05
CA ALA A 28 4.49 -10.23 -16.77
C ALA A 28 4.13 -8.76 -17.02
N LEU A 29 2.89 -8.52 -17.44
CA LEU A 29 2.28 -7.19 -17.35
C LEU A 29 1.61 -7.06 -15.99
N ASP A 30 2.15 -6.19 -15.16
CA ASP A 30 1.70 -5.96 -13.79
C ASP A 30 0.83 -4.71 -13.70
N ILE A 31 -0.46 -4.91 -13.41
CA ILE A 31 -1.51 -3.88 -13.41
C ILE A 31 -2.09 -3.76 -12.00
N THR A 32 -1.96 -2.55 -11.46
CA THR A 32 -2.54 -2.18 -10.17
C THR A 32 -3.77 -1.32 -10.40
N VAL A 33 -4.92 -1.78 -9.91
CA VAL A 33 -6.21 -1.06 -10.02
C VAL A 33 -6.59 -0.39 -8.71
N LYS A 34 -7.54 0.55 -8.76
CA LYS A 34 -8.00 1.33 -7.60
C LYS A 34 -8.93 0.57 -6.66
N HIS A 35 -9.66 -0.43 -7.17
CA HIS A 35 -10.65 -1.18 -6.40
C HIS A 35 -10.01 -2.04 -5.31
N ARG A 36 -10.62 -2.01 -4.12
CA ARG A 36 -10.19 -2.79 -2.95
C ARG A 36 -11.16 -3.90 -2.59
N ASP A 37 -12.41 -3.80 -3.03
CA ASP A 37 -13.41 -4.84 -2.83
C ASP A 37 -13.31 -5.90 -3.94
N MET A 38 -13.53 -7.17 -3.56
CA MET A 38 -13.42 -8.33 -4.44
C MET A 38 -14.37 -8.23 -5.64
N GLU A 39 -15.58 -7.72 -5.45
CA GLU A 39 -16.63 -7.69 -6.47
C GLU A 39 -16.31 -6.71 -7.61
N ASN A 40 -15.89 -5.49 -7.28
CA ASN A 40 -15.45 -4.50 -8.26
C ASN A 40 -14.10 -4.89 -8.88
N LEU A 41 -13.20 -5.48 -8.11
CA LEU A 41 -11.92 -5.99 -8.63
C LEU A 41 -12.15 -7.10 -9.68
N GLU A 42 -13.00 -8.07 -9.41
CA GLU A 42 -13.30 -9.16 -10.34
C GLU A 42 -13.98 -8.62 -11.61
N THR A 43 -14.93 -7.70 -11.43
CA THR A 43 -15.63 -7.07 -12.54
C THR A 43 -14.68 -6.26 -13.42
N LEU A 44 -13.78 -5.47 -12.84
CA LEU A 44 -12.80 -4.69 -13.59
C LEU A 44 -11.73 -5.58 -14.23
N SER A 45 -11.22 -6.57 -13.50
CA SER A 45 -10.22 -7.53 -14.02
C SER A 45 -10.71 -8.23 -15.27
N ARG A 46 -11.98 -8.65 -15.29
CA ARG A 46 -12.60 -9.26 -16.47
C ARG A 46 -12.69 -8.30 -17.66
N LYS A 47 -13.03 -7.02 -17.42
CA LYS A 47 -13.07 -6.00 -18.49
C LYS A 47 -11.68 -5.72 -19.05
N ILE A 48 -10.68 -5.61 -18.18
CA ILE A 48 -9.28 -5.40 -18.58
C ILE A 48 -8.80 -6.59 -19.40
N ASN A 49 -9.04 -7.83 -18.96
CA ASN A 49 -8.67 -9.02 -19.73
C ASN A 49 -9.32 -9.05 -21.11
N LEU A 50 -10.62 -8.77 -21.21
CA LEU A 50 -11.33 -8.71 -22.50
C LEU A 50 -10.75 -7.63 -23.43
N TRP A 51 -10.36 -6.48 -22.89
CA TRP A 51 -9.70 -5.45 -23.68
C TRP A 51 -8.29 -5.87 -24.11
N LEU A 52 -7.53 -6.51 -23.23
CA LEU A 52 -6.17 -7.00 -23.51
C LEU A 52 -6.16 -8.07 -24.61
N GLU A 53 -7.22 -8.87 -24.77
CA GLU A 53 -7.38 -9.80 -25.90
C GLU A 53 -7.37 -9.09 -27.27
N THR A 54 -7.70 -7.80 -27.32
CA THR A 54 -7.66 -7.00 -28.55
C THR A 54 -6.27 -6.40 -28.82
N GLN A 55 -5.34 -6.53 -27.88
CA GLN A 55 -4.00 -5.95 -27.95
C GLN A 55 -2.95 -7.04 -28.19
N ASP A 56 -1.79 -6.66 -28.71
CA ASP A 56 -0.66 -7.57 -28.84
C ASP A 56 0.06 -7.78 -27.49
N ILE A 57 -0.44 -8.74 -26.73
CA ILE A 57 0.07 -9.13 -25.40
C ILE A 57 0.90 -10.42 -25.43
N SER A 58 1.15 -11.00 -26.62
CA SER A 58 1.79 -12.33 -26.74
C SER A 58 3.23 -12.38 -26.23
N ARG A 59 3.84 -11.20 -26.02
CA ARG A 59 5.18 -11.07 -25.44
C ARG A 59 5.21 -11.30 -23.92
N PHE A 60 4.06 -11.26 -23.24
CA PHE A 60 3.98 -11.51 -21.80
C PHE A 60 3.62 -12.97 -21.54
N ASP A 61 4.34 -13.59 -20.61
CA ASP A 61 4.04 -14.93 -20.10
C ASP A 61 2.82 -14.91 -19.17
N SER A 62 2.55 -13.77 -18.53
CA SER A 62 1.45 -13.61 -17.58
C SER A 62 0.93 -12.17 -17.51
N ILE A 63 -0.33 -12.02 -17.14
CA ILE A 63 -0.96 -10.73 -16.83
C ILE A 63 -1.40 -10.79 -15.37
N LEU A 64 -0.91 -9.86 -14.55
CA LEU A 64 -1.26 -9.75 -13.15
C LEU A 64 -2.13 -8.52 -12.96
N ILE A 65 -3.37 -8.73 -12.50
CA ILE A 65 -4.29 -7.65 -12.14
C ILE A 65 -4.58 -7.79 -10.67
N HIS A 66 -4.20 -6.77 -9.90
CA HIS A 66 -4.35 -6.79 -8.46
C HIS A 66 -4.84 -5.44 -7.96
N SER A 67 -5.54 -5.46 -6.82
CA SER A 67 -5.78 -4.26 -6.03
C SER A 67 -4.43 -3.68 -5.57
N PRO A 68 -4.32 -2.44 -5.09
CA PRO A 68 -3.05 -1.81 -4.72
C PRO A 68 -2.36 -2.43 -3.50
N GLY A 69 -2.76 -3.64 -3.10
CA GLY A 69 -2.53 -4.18 -1.79
C GLY A 69 -3.31 -3.39 -0.75
N THR A 70 -3.26 -3.85 0.49
CA THR A 70 -3.79 -3.10 1.62
C THR A 70 -2.91 -1.89 1.87
N ASP A 71 -3.21 -0.79 1.19
CA ASP A 71 -2.97 0.54 1.75
C ASP A 71 -3.90 0.69 2.96
N LEU A 72 -3.50 0.08 4.07
CA LEU A 72 -4.06 0.33 5.41
C LEU A 72 -3.64 1.70 5.91
N THR A 73 -3.37 2.64 4.99
CA THR A 73 -2.84 3.96 5.28
C THR A 73 -3.88 4.69 6.12
N ILE A 74 -3.55 4.86 7.39
CA ILE A 74 -4.38 5.55 8.38
C ILE A 74 -4.15 7.03 8.18
N ASP A 75 -5.24 7.76 7.91
CA ASP A 75 -5.22 9.22 7.98
C ASP A 75 -4.94 9.65 9.42
N LEU A 76 -4.00 10.59 9.59
CA LEU A 76 -3.70 11.21 10.89
C LEU A 76 -4.93 11.84 11.54
N GLN A 77 -5.94 12.25 10.76
CA GLN A 77 -7.19 12.77 11.30
C GLN A 77 -8.01 11.69 12.03
N ASN A 78 -7.96 10.46 11.52
CA ASN A 78 -8.72 9.31 12.06
C ASN A 78 -7.87 8.41 12.95
N ILE A 79 -6.61 8.77 13.23
CA ILE A 79 -5.69 7.92 13.99
C ILE A 79 -6.17 7.58 15.41
N ASN A 80 -7.04 8.41 15.98
CA ASN A 80 -7.68 8.18 17.28
C ASN A 80 -8.48 6.87 17.33
N GLU A 81 -9.02 6.42 16.21
CA GLU A 81 -9.81 5.18 16.13
C GLU A 81 -8.94 3.93 16.30
N PHE A 82 -7.62 4.07 16.18
CA PHE A 82 -6.66 2.97 16.18
C PHE A 82 -5.84 2.91 17.48
N ILE A 83 -6.30 3.56 18.54
CA ILE A 83 -5.69 3.47 19.87
C ILE A 83 -5.72 1.99 20.31
N ASN A 84 -4.59 1.52 20.84
CA ASN A 84 -4.30 0.12 21.18
C ASN A 84 -4.22 -0.85 19.99
N GLU A 85 -4.12 -0.37 18.75
CA GLU A 85 -3.76 -1.23 17.61
C GLU A 85 -2.25 -1.20 17.33
N ASP A 86 -1.73 -2.28 16.74
CA ASP A 86 -0.36 -2.35 16.23
C ASP A 86 -0.30 -1.70 14.84
N LEU A 87 0.58 -0.72 14.68
CA LEU A 87 0.74 0.09 13.47
C LEU A 87 2.17 0.00 12.94
N GLU A 88 2.32 0.06 11.62
CA GLU A 88 3.59 0.37 10.96
C GLU A 88 3.62 1.88 10.67
N ILE A 89 4.61 2.58 11.23
CA ILE A 89 4.76 4.02 11.10
C ILE A 89 6.09 4.30 10.42
N LYS A 90 6.06 4.80 9.19
CA LYS A 90 7.27 5.20 8.44
C LYS A 90 7.61 6.65 8.75
N LEU A 91 8.90 6.92 8.89
CA LEU A 91 9.43 8.24 9.25
C LEU A 91 9.99 8.97 8.04
N LYS A 92 9.92 10.30 8.06
CA LYS A 92 10.61 11.17 7.09
C LYS A 92 12.10 11.22 7.36
N LYS A 93 12.49 11.26 8.63
CA LYS A 93 13.89 11.23 9.09
C LYS A 93 14.07 10.14 10.13
N ASN A 94 15.20 9.45 10.06
CA ASN A 94 15.54 8.38 10.98
C ASN A 94 15.56 8.88 12.43
N GLU A 95 14.90 8.13 13.31
CA GLU A 95 14.83 8.41 14.74
C GLU A 95 15.13 7.11 15.49
N ASN A 96 15.92 7.17 16.57
CA ASN A 96 16.37 5.96 17.29
C ASN A 96 17.03 4.89 16.39
N LYS A 97 17.72 5.32 15.33
CA LYS A 97 18.39 4.47 14.32
C LYS A 97 17.44 3.58 13.51
N VAL A 98 16.16 3.94 13.44
CA VAL A 98 15.18 3.29 12.56
C VAL A 98 14.50 4.32 11.66
N ASP A 99 14.12 3.88 10.47
CA ASP A 99 13.31 4.61 9.49
C ASP A 99 11.82 4.28 9.61
N LYS A 100 11.48 3.23 10.37
CA LYS A 100 10.12 2.82 10.69
C LYS A 100 9.96 2.24 12.08
N TYR A 101 8.76 2.40 12.64
CA TYR A 101 8.33 1.74 13.85
C TYR A 101 7.23 0.73 13.55
N ILE A 102 7.36 -0.48 14.08
CA ILE A 102 6.24 -1.40 14.26
C ILE A 102 5.89 -1.35 15.74
N ALA A 103 4.84 -0.60 16.07
CA ALA A 103 4.56 -0.22 17.44
C ALA A 103 3.06 -0.10 17.69
N LYS A 104 2.67 -0.29 18.95
CA LYS A 104 1.28 -0.14 19.39
C LYS A 104 0.98 1.33 19.66
N LEU A 105 -0.08 1.87 19.08
CA LEU A 105 -0.53 3.22 19.41
C LEU A 105 -1.12 3.25 20.82
N LEU A 106 -0.65 4.15 21.68
CA LEU A 106 -1.18 4.29 23.04
C LEU A 106 -2.07 5.51 23.17
N GLU A 107 -1.59 6.66 22.68
CA GLU A 107 -2.28 7.94 22.80
C GLU A 107 -1.98 8.79 21.58
N VAL A 108 -2.91 9.68 21.25
CA VAL A 108 -2.77 10.67 20.19
C VAL A 108 -2.89 12.03 20.86
N HIS A 109 -1.87 12.85 20.68
CA HIS A 109 -1.86 14.26 21.08
C HIS A 109 -1.84 15.11 19.82
N ASP A 110 -2.03 16.42 19.93
CA ASP A 110 -2.09 17.30 18.76
C ASP A 110 -0.79 17.27 17.96
N GLU A 111 0.36 17.35 18.63
CA GLU A 111 1.69 17.44 18.00
C GLU A 111 2.40 16.07 17.87
N TYR A 112 2.07 15.11 18.72
CA TYR A 112 2.79 13.83 18.78
C TYR A 112 1.87 12.62 19.02
N LEU A 113 2.37 11.44 18.65
CA LEU A 113 1.79 10.15 18.99
C LEU A 113 2.60 9.51 20.11
N LEU A 114 1.94 8.93 21.10
CA LEU A 114 2.60 8.07 22.08
C LEU A 114 2.50 6.63 21.60
N ILE A 115 3.63 6.01 21.28
CA ILE A 115 3.69 4.64 20.78
C ILE A 115 4.47 3.73 21.74
N LYS A 116 4.05 2.48 21.86
CA LYS A 116 4.77 1.43 22.56
C LYS A 116 5.54 0.59 21.54
N TRP A 117 6.85 0.80 21.49
CA TRP A 117 7.73 0.08 20.58
C TRP A 117 8.43 -1.05 21.32
N ASN A 118 8.42 -2.25 20.73
CA ASN A 118 9.14 -3.41 21.26
C ASN A 118 10.37 -3.69 20.40
N GLN A 119 11.54 -3.31 20.91
CA GLN A 119 12.81 -3.61 20.27
C GLN A 119 13.40 -4.90 20.87
N ARG A 120 13.02 -6.05 20.29
CA ARG A 120 13.57 -7.38 20.67
C ARG A 120 13.51 -7.66 22.18
N GLY A 121 12.39 -7.37 22.83
CA GLY A 121 12.18 -7.55 24.27
C GLY A 121 12.43 -6.29 25.10
N ASN A 122 13.08 -5.26 24.54
CA ASN A 122 13.19 -3.95 25.17
C ASN A 122 11.97 -3.10 24.78
N ILE A 123 10.99 -3.06 25.67
CA ILE A 123 9.75 -2.31 25.47
C ILE A 123 9.98 -0.86 25.92
N ARG A 124 9.76 0.08 25.00
CA ARG A 124 9.88 1.52 25.25
C ARG A 124 8.63 2.26 24.83
N LYS A 125 8.33 3.35 25.55
CA LYS A 125 7.36 4.35 25.12
C LYS A 125 8.11 5.46 24.37
N ILE A 126 7.67 5.78 23.17
CA ILE A 126 8.28 6.82 22.33
C ILE A 126 7.22 7.89 22.06
N LYS A 127 7.61 9.15 22.20
CA LYS A 127 6.84 10.29 21.73
C LYS A 127 7.28 10.60 20.30
N LEU A 128 6.45 10.25 19.33
CA LEU A 128 6.75 10.42 17.91
C LEU A 128 6.08 11.68 17.39
N GLN A 129 6.88 12.65 16.92
CA GLN A 129 6.36 13.90 16.36
C GLN A 129 5.60 13.64 15.07
N LYS A 130 4.36 14.14 14.95
CA LYS A 130 3.53 13.94 13.75
C LYS A 130 4.20 14.52 12.50
N ASP A 131 4.93 15.61 12.64
CA ASP A 131 5.69 16.23 11.56
C ASP A 131 6.73 15.30 10.94
N ASN A 132 7.30 14.39 11.73
CA ASN A 132 8.30 13.42 11.27
C ASN A 132 7.65 12.14 10.70
N ILE A 133 6.33 12.00 10.73
CA ILE A 133 5.62 10.85 10.17
C ILE A 133 5.48 11.04 8.67
N PHE A 134 5.94 10.06 7.91
CA PHE A 134 5.73 9.98 6.46
C PHE A 134 4.40 9.31 6.14
N SER A 135 4.14 8.14 6.73
CA SER A 135 2.90 7.40 6.57
C SER A 135 2.66 6.48 7.76
N ILE A 136 1.40 6.18 8.06
CA ILE A 136 0.99 5.20 9.06
C ILE A 136 0.13 4.16 8.37
N SER A 137 0.34 2.88 8.65
CA SER A 137 -0.52 1.80 8.21
C SER A 137 -0.82 0.81 9.33
N LYS A 138 -1.94 0.10 9.27
CA LYS A 138 -2.16 -1.03 10.19
C LYS A 138 -1.08 -2.10 9.99
N TYR A 139 -0.54 -2.62 11.09
CA TYR A 139 0.40 -3.72 11.04
C TYR A 139 -0.36 -5.06 11.08
N ILE A 140 -0.25 -5.84 10.02
CA ILE A 140 -0.76 -7.22 9.98
C ILE A 140 0.40 -8.16 10.29
N LYS A 141 0.27 -8.92 11.38
CA LYS A 141 1.23 -9.95 11.76
C LYS A 141 0.88 -11.26 11.04
N PHE A 142 1.69 -11.64 10.07
CA PHE A 142 1.65 -12.97 9.45
C PHE A 142 2.38 -14.01 10.31
#